data_AF-A0A2D5GYL1-F1
#
_entry.id   AF-A0A2D5GYL1-F1
#
_cell.length_a   1.000
_cell.length_b   1.000
_cell.length_c   1.000
_cell.angle_alpha   90.00
_cell.angle_beta   90.00
_cell.angle_gamma   90.00
#
_symmetry.space_group_name_H-M   'P 1'
#
loop_
_entity.id
_entity.type
_entity.pdbx_description
1 polymer ?
#
loop_
_entity_poly.entity_id
_entity_poly.type
_entity_poly.pdbx_seq_one_letter_code
_entity_poly.pdbx_strand_id
1 'polypeptide(L)'
;MAKKKAAQSDTPLFEESLAELQEIVSTLEEGTAGLEESMEHFERGVKLLRSCYQSLESAEQKIEILTRVDADGNPVLEEFDSTASIDTKGPAKTGRRKSSSPKKDSDENENDRTLF
;
A
#
# COMPACT_ATOMS: atom_id res chain seq x y z
N MET A 1 -24.13 28.05 -7.29
CA MET A 1 -23.70 27.96 -5.88
C MET A 1 -23.02 26.61 -5.68
N ALA A 2 -21.69 26.59 -5.52
CA ALA A 2 -20.90 25.36 -5.39
C ALA A 2 -20.77 24.97 -3.91
N LYS A 3 -21.28 23.80 -3.53
CA LYS A 3 -21.09 23.21 -2.19
C LYS A 3 -19.65 22.71 -2.08
N LYS A 4 -18.84 23.43 -1.28
CA LYS A 4 -17.49 23.05 -0.84
C LYS A 4 -17.61 21.83 0.07
N LYS A 5 -17.22 20.65 -0.42
CA LYS A 5 -17.12 19.42 0.39
C LYS A 5 -15.92 19.61 1.33
N ALA A 6 -16.21 19.72 2.63
CA ALA A 6 -15.21 19.85 3.66
C ALA A 6 -14.30 18.60 3.66
N ALA A 7 -12.99 18.83 3.74
CA ALA A 7 -12.02 17.81 4.06
C ALA A 7 -12.32 17.33 5.48
N GLN A 8 -12.99 16.18 5.57
CA GLN A 8 -13.14 15.44 6.82
C GLN A 8 -11.73 14.93 7.17
N SER A 9 -11.20 15.37 8.30
CA SER A 9 -9.98 14.84 8.90
C SER A 9 -10.15 13.34 9.15
N ASP A 10 -9.18 12.52 8.75
CA ASP A 10 -9.14 11.07 9.09
C ASP A 10 -8.86 10.84 10.59
N THR A 11 -8.42 11.88 11.31
CA THR A 11 -8.03 11.85 12.74
C THR A 11 -9.13 11.37 13.72
N PRO A 12 -10.40 11.83 13.67
CA PRO A 12 -11.46 11.30 14.53
C PRO A 12 -11.62 9.79 14.43
N LEU A 13 -11.40 9.20 13.24
CA LEU A 13 -11.67 7.78 13.04
C LEU A 13 -10.73 6.86 13.83
N PHE A 14 -9.46 7.24 13.98
CA PHE A 14 -8.47 6.44 14.70
C PHE A 14 -8.68 6.49 16.21
N GLU A 15 -8.74 7.70 16.78
CA GLU A 15 -8.88 7.90 18.23
C GLU A 15 -10.21 7.32 18.74
N GLU A 16 -11.30 7.49 17.98
CA GLU A 16 -12.60 6.89 18.29
C GLU A 16 -12.54 5.35 18.24
N SER A 17 -11.92 4.78 17.20
CA SER A 17 -11.79 3.32 17.07
C SER A 17 -10.94 2.72 18.19
N LEU A 18 -9.89 3.42 18.61
CA LEU A 18 -9.01 3.00 19.69
C LEU A 18 -9.71 3.07 21.04
N ALA A 19 -10.47 4.14 21.30
CA ALA A 19 -11.25 4.27 22.53
C ALA A 19 -12.32 3.17 22.64
N GLU A 20 -13.07 2.91 21.57
CA GLU A 20 -14.06 1.83 21.53
C GLU A 20 -13.40 0.45 21.76
N LEU A 21 -12.21 0.23 21.17
CA LEU A 21 -11.46 -1.01 21.37
C LEU A 21 -11.05 -1.21 22.84
N GLN A 22 -10.59 -0.14 23.51
CA GLN A 22 -10.22 -0.19 24.93
C GLN A 22 -11.42 -0.54 25.82
N GLU A 23 -12.59 0.04 25.54
CA GLU A 23 -13.82 -0.26 26.26
C GLU A 23 -14.22 -1.74 26.09
N ILE A 24 -14.19 -2.24 24.86
CA ILE A 24 -14.47 -3.65 24.57
C ILE A 24 -13.52 -4.58 25.32
N VAL A 25 -12.22 -4.27 25.34
CA VAL A 25 -11.22 -5.06 26.07
C VAL A 25 -11.53 -5.05 27.57
N SER A 26 -11.85 -3.89 28.16
CA SER A 26 -12.25 -3.80 29.58
C SER A 26 -13.43 -4.71 29.88
N THR A 27 -14.49 -4.65 29.07
CA THR A 27 -15.69 -5.48 29.25
C THR A 27 -15.38 -6.98 29.17
N LEU A 28 -14.49 -7.38 28.24
CA LEU A 28 -14.07 -8.77 28.10
C LEU A 28 -13.20 -9.25 29.27
N GLU A 29 -12.33 -8.38 29.81
CA GLU A 29 -11.48 -8.67 30.97
C GLU A 29 -12.28 -8.76 32.27
N GLU A 30 -13.34 -7.96 32.41
CA GLU A 30 -14.25 -8.01 33.56
C GLU A 30 -15.03 -9.34 33.63
N GLY A 31 -15.23 -10.00 32.48
CA GLY A 31 -15.86 -11.33 32.41
C GLY A 31 -17.32 -11.36 32.85
N THR A 32 -17.99 -10.20 32.87
CA THR A 32 -19.40 -10.04 33.24
C THR A 32 -20.35 -10.32 32.08
N ALA A 33 -19.84 -10.24 30.84
CA ALA A 33 -20.59 -10.51 29.61
C ALA A 33 -20.89 -12.01 29.44
N GLY A 34 -22.06 -12.31 28.87
CA GLY A 34 -22.41 -13.68 28.47
C GLY A 34 -21.52 -14.19 27.32
N LEU A 35 -21.58 -15.49 27.00
CA LEU A 35 -20.79 -16.07 25.91
C LEU A 35 -21.09 -15.40 24.55
N GLU A 36 -22.37 -15.23 24.21
CA GLU A 36 -22.80 -14.62 22.95
C GLU A 36 -22.28 -13.17 22.84
N GLU A 37 -22.48 -12.38 23.90
CA GLU A 37 -22.04 -10.99 24.00
C GLU A 37 -20.52 -10.87 23.94
N SER A 38 -19.80 -11.80 24.59
CA SER A 38 -18.33 -11.88 24.51
C SER A 38 -17.85 -12.16 23.08
N MET A 39 -18.58 -12.99 22.32
CA MET A 39 -18.26 -13.24 20.92
C MET A 39 -18.52 -12.01 20.04
N GLU A 40 -19.62 -11.28 20.27
CA GLU A 40 -19.91 -10.03 19.57
C GLU A 40 -18.85 -8.96 19.84
N HIS A 41 -18.49 -8.77 21.12
CA HIS A 41 -17.41 -7.88 21.54
C HIS A 41 -16.08 -8.25 20.89
N PHE A 42 -15.73 -9.54 20.88
CA PHE A 42 -14.51 -10.00 20.22
C PHE A 42 -14.50 -9.71 18.72
N GLU A 43 -15.58 -10.01 18.01
CA GLU A 43 -15.70 -9.73 16.57
C GLU A 43 -15.57 -8.22 16.29
N ARG A 44 -16.23 -7.40 17.11
CA ARG A 44 -16.15 -5.95 17.01
C ARG A 44 -14.73 -5.45 17.28
N GLY A 45 -14.08 -5.94 18.33
CA GLY A 45 -12.70 -5.60 18.67
C GLY A 45 -11.73 -5.91 17.53
N VAL A 46 -11.87 -7.07 16.88
CA VAL A 46 -11.05 -7.44 15.71
C VAL A 46 -11.26 -6.46 14.54
N LYS A 47 -12.50 -6.02 14.29
CA LYS A 47 -12.78 -5.02 13.23
C LYS A 47 -12.14 -3.68 13.54
N LEU A 48 -12.24 -3.21 14.78
CA LEU A 48 -11.63 -1.95 15.23
C LEU A 48 -10.10 -2.00 15.13
N LEU A 49 -9.50 -3.11 15.56
CA LEU A 49 -8.06 -3.31 15.46
C LEU A 49 -7.56 -3.23 14.02
N ARG A 50 -8.29 -3.85 13.07
CA ARG A 50 -7.97 -3.76 11.64
C ARG A 50 -8.08 -2.32 11.12
N SER A 51 -9.11 -1.58 11.54
CA SER A 51 -9.26 -0.16 11.19
C SER A 51 -8.08 0.67 11.69
N CYS A 52 -7.66 0.45 12.94
CA CYS A 52 -6.52 1.13 13.53
C CYS A 52 -5.23 0.90 12.72
N TYR A 53 -4.94 -0.34 12.33
CA TYR A 53 -3.78 -0.65 11.50
C TYR A 53 -3.83 0.06 10.14
N GLN A 54 -5.00 0.09 9.48
CA GLN A 54 -5.15 0.79 8.20
C GLN A 54 -4.93 2.30 8.34
N SER A 55 -5.40 2.91 9.42
CA SER A 55 -5.13 4.32 9.70
C SER A 55 -3.64 4.60 9.92
N LEU A 56 -2.95 3.74 10.67
CA LEU A 56 -1.51 3.85 10.89
C LEU A 56 -0.71 3.68 9.61
N GLU A 57 -1.04 2.69 8.78
CA GLU A 57 -0.42 2.46 7.47
C GLU A 57 -0.60 3.68 6.54
N SER A 58 -1.80 4.26 6.51
CA SER A 58 -2.05 5.48 5.73
C SER A 58 -1.24 6.67 6.26
N ALA A 59 -1.11 6.79 7.59
CA ALA A 59 -0.30 7.84 8.20
C ALA A 59 1.19 7.66 7.88
N GLU A 60 1.71 6.44 7.96
CA GLU A 60 3.09 6.09 7.60
C GLU A 60 3.39 6.45 6.14
N GLN A 61 2.53 6.05 5.20
CA GLN A 61 2.66 6.41 3.79
C GLN A 61 2.67 7.93 3.57
N LYS A 62 1.77 8.65 4.25
CA LYS A 62 1.74 10.13 4.20
C LYS A 62 3.05 10.73 4.73
N ILE A 63 3.59 10.21 5.83
CA ILE A 63 4.87 10.66 6.40
C ILE A 63 6.01 10.38 5.41
N GLU A 64 6.07 9.19 4.83
CA GLU A 64 7.10 8.82 3.85
C GLU A 64 7.11 9.78 2.65
N ILE A 65 5.94 10.07 2.08
CA ILE A 65 5.81 11.01 0.96
C ILE A 65 6.29 12.42 1.37
N LEU A 66 5.96 12.87 2.59
CA LEU A 66 6.34 14.20 3.07
C LEU A 66 7.82 14.31 3.46
N THR A 67 8.43 13.21 3.89
CA THR A 67 9.84 13.18 4.34
C THR A 67 10.83 12.87 3.22
N ARG A 68 10.35 12.53 2.02
CA ARG A 68 11.16 12.49 0.79
C ARG A 68 11.58 13.90 0.37
N VAL A 69 12.63 14.41 1.02
CA VAL A 69 13.31 15.66 0.68
C VAL A 69 14.80 15.40 0.47
N ASP A 70 15.40 16.07 -0.52
CA ASP A 70 16.83 15.99 -0.80
C ASP A 70 17.66 16.83 0.19
N ALA A 71 19.00 16.77 0.07
CA ALA A 71 19.92 17.50 0.94
C ALA A 71 19.75 19.04 0.88
N ASP A 72 19.10 19.54 -0.18
CA ASP A 72 18.83 20.96 -0.43
C ASP A 72 17.39 21.34 -0.03
N GLY A 73 16.60 20.40 0.51
CA GLY A 73 15.23 20.60 1.00
C GLY A 73 14.15 20.56 -0.08
N ASN A 74 14.47 20.11 -1.31
CA ASN A 74 13.49 19.96 -2.38
C ASN A 74 12.78 18.60 -2.28
N PRO A 75 11.48 18.51 -2.63
CA PRO A 75 10.77 17.24 -2.66
C PRO A 75 11.39 16.27 -3.67
N VAL A 76 11.71 15.05 -3.23
CA VAL A 76 12.21 13.97 -4.10
C VAL A 76 11.03 13.36 -4.83
N LEU A 77 10.96 13.59 -6.14
CA LEU A 77 9.92 13.05 -7.02
C LEU A 77 10.39 11.71 -7.59
N GLU A 78 9.66 10.63 -7.33
CA GLU A 78 9.84 9.38 -8.08
C GLU A 78 9.07 9.44 -9.41
N GLU A 79 9.65 8.83 -10.45
CA GLU A 79 9.01 8.74 -11.76
C GLU A 79 7.71 7.94 -11.66
N PHE A 80 6.62 8.54 -12.10
CA PHE A 80 5.31 7.88 -12.16
C PHE A 80 5.36 6.75 -13.20
N ASP A 81 5.39 5.49 -12.73
CA ASP A 81 5.35 4.32 -13.61
C ASP A 81 3.95 4.16 -14.22
N SER A 82 3.83 4.59 -15.46
CA SER A 82 2.59 4.57 -16.24
C SER A 82 2.12 3.16 -16.66
N THR A 83 2.83 2.09 -16.27
CA THR A 83 2.43 0.73 -16.62
C THR A 83 1.35 0.11 -15.71
N ALA A 84 1.07 0.70 -14.54
CA ALA A 84 0.14 0.14 -13.55
C ALA A 84 -1.37 0.34 -13.86
N SER A 85 -1.75 0.97 -14.98
CA SER A 85 -3.17 1.26 -15.30
C SER A 85 -3.60 0.96 -16.74
N ILE A 86 -2.98 -0.02 -17.40
CA ILE A 86 -3.41 -0.45 -18.73
C ILE A 86 -4.09 -1.82 -18.64
N ASP A 87 -5.36 -1.82 -18.23
CA ASP A 87 -6.32 -2.88 -18.56
C ASP A 87 -6.81 -2.68 -20.00
N THR A 88 -5.95 -2.92 -21.00
CA THR A 88 -6.41 -3.04 -22.40
C THR A 88 -6.60 -4.50 -22.77
N LYS A 89 -7.82 -4.99 -22.59
CA LYS A 89 -8.30 -6.28 -23.10
C LYS A 89 -8.48 -6.24 -24.64
N GLY A 90 -7.37 -6.39 -25.39
CA GLY A 90 -7.25 -6.80 -26.83
C GLY A 90 -8.04 -6.06 -27.92
N PRO A 91 -7.88 -6.36 -29.25
CA PRO A 91 -7.00 -7.34 -29.91
C PRO A 91 -6.17 -6.83 -31.14
N ALA A 92 -5.18 -7.66 -31.55
CA ALA A 92 -4.67 -7.91 -32.92
C ALA A 92 -3.88 -6.86 -33.78
N LYS A 93 -2.63 -7.24 -34.08
CA LYS A 93 -1.87 -7.23 -35.36
C LYS A 93 -1.90 -6.00 -36.30
N THR A 94 -0.74 -5.35 -36.48
CA THR A 94 -0.07 -4.97 -37.76
C THR A 94 1.42 -4.68 -37.41
N GLY A 95 2.48 -5.12 -38.08
CA GLY A 95 2.86 -4.94 -39.48
C GLY A 95 4.24 -4.25 -39.59
N ARG A 96 5.34 -5.02 -39.53
CA ARG A 96 6.61 -4.90 -40.31
C ARG A 96 7.31 -3.52 -40.46
N ARG A 97 8.57 -3.42 -39.99
CA ARG A 97 9.70 -2.92 -40.82
C ARG A 97 10.98 -3.73 -40.56
N LYS A 98 11.64 -4.07 -41.68
CA LYS A 98 12.87 -4.85 -41.82
C LYS A 98 13.95 -3.92 -42.36
N SER A 99 15.14 -3.91 -41.75
CA SER A 99 16.45 -3.51 -42.30
C SER A 99 17.47 -3.54 -41.17
N SER A 100 18.73 -3.97 -41.23
CA SER A 100 19.59 -4.71 -42.17
C SER A 100 20.94 -4.79 -41.44
N SER A 101 21.53 -5.97 -41.25
CA SER A 101 22.77 -6.23 -40.47
C SER A 101 24.04 -5.67 -41.15
N PRO A 102 25.22 -5.71 -40.49
CA PRO A 102 26.05 -6.93 -40.52
C PRO A 102 26.86 -7.28 -39.24
N LYS A 103 27.25 -8.55 -39.18
CA LYS A 103 28.07 -9.24 -38.17
C LYS A 103 29.54 -8.77 -38.15
N LYS A 104 30.22 -8.92 -37.01
CA LYS A 104 31.60 -9.44 -36.98
C LYS A 104 31.88 -10.20 -35.67
N ASP A 105 32.60 -11.29 -35.85
CA ASP A 105 32.73 -12.48 -35.01
C ASP A 105 33.66 -12.35 -33.79
N SER A 106 33.43 -13.28 -32.85
CA SER A 106 34.39 -14.03 -32.02
C SER A 106 35.53 -13.27 -31.33
N ASP A 107 35.49 -13.22 -30.00
CA ASP A 107 36.62 -13.74 -29.22
C ASP A 107 36.14 -14.31 -27.88
N GLU A 108 36.85 -15.36 -27.51
CA GLU A 108 36.62 -16.32 -26.45
C GLU A 108 36.54 -15.67 -25.07
N ASN A 109 35.66 -16.18 -24.20
CA ASN A 109 36.09 -16.39 -22.83
C ASN A 109 35.43 -17.65 -22.27
N GLU A 110 36.19 -18.74 -22.38
CA GLU A 110 36.14 -19.87 -21.45
C GLU A 110 36.18 -19.34 -20.01
N ASN A 111 35.07 -19.47 -19.31
CA ASN A 111 35.15 -19.89 -17.91
C ASN A 111 33.90 -20.72 -17.59
N ASP A 112 33.76 -21.82 -18.33
CA ASP A 112 32.96 -22.95 -17.87
C ASP A 112 33.75 -23.68 -16.78
N ARG A 113 32.98 -24.30 -15.89
CA ARG A 113 33.34 -25.45 -15.07
C ARG A 113 34.07 -25.23 -13.75
N THR A 114 33.29 -25.59 -12.74
CA THR A 114 33.64 -26.30 -11.50
C THR A 114 34.06 -25.43 -10.32
N LEU A 115 33.07 -25.09 -9.49
CA LEU A 115 33.25 -25.09 -8.04
C LEU A 115 31.99 -25.66 -7.40
N PHE A 116 32.15 -26.90 -6.95
CA PHE A 116 31.52 -27.58 -5.80
C PHE A 116 30.16 -27.08 -5.30
#